data_AF-A0A954PHK1-F1
#
_entry.id   AF-A0A954PHK1-F1
#
_cell.length_a   1.000
_cell.length_b   1.000
_cell.length_c   1.000
_cell.angle_alpha   90.00
_cell.angle_beta   90.00
_cell.angle_gamma   90.00
#
_symmetry.space_group_name_H-M   'P 1'
#
loop_
_entity.id
_entity.type
_entity.pdbx_description
1 polymer ?
#
loop_
_entity_poly.entity_id
_entity_poly.type
_entity_poly.pdbx_seq_one_letter_code
_entity_poly.pdbx_strand_id
1 'polypeptide(L)'
;FRGAGGRLSSHYFERPGGTVDLTAELSSSGHVFEFLALALKPEELSQPWVELAGVRLCEILEASQQAALDCGALYHGLNGIKIYLERRYGSS
;
A
#
# COMPACT_ATOMS: atom_id res chain seq x y z
N PHE A 1 2.87 -5.47 11.47
CA PHE A 1 2.85 -4.44 10.41
C PHE A 1 1.44 -3.98 10.01
N ARG A 2 0.36 -4.78 10.18
CA ARG A 2 -1.02 -4.34 9.88
C ARG A 2 -1.63 -3.52 11.03
N GLY A 3 -2.45 -2.53 10.70
CA GLY A 3 -3.25 -1.72 11.62
C GLY A 3 -4.74 -1.74 11.26
N ALA A 4 -5.53 -0.93 11.97
CA ALA A 4 -6.96 -0.79 11.70
C ALA A 4 -7.22 -0.08 10.36
N GLY A 5 -8.35 -0.40 9.71
CA GLY A 5 -8.82 0.31 8.51
C GLY A 5 -7.86 0.26 7.32
N GLY A 6 -7.15 -0.86 7.13
CA GLY A 6 -6.20 -1.00 6.01
C GLY A 6 -4.85 -0.31 6.22
N ARG A 7 -4.60 0.35 7.37
CA ARG A 7 -3.28 0.94 7.63
C ARG A 7 -2.18 -0.12 7.62
N LEU A 8 -1.09 0.20 6.93
CA LEU A 8 0.17 -0.50 7.00
C LEU A 8 1.16 0.31 7.85
N SER A 9 2.16 -0.36 8.40
CA SER A 9 3.02 0.27 9.38
C SER A 9 4.01 1.24 8.75
N SER A 10 4.19 2.39 9.41
CA SER A 10 5.28 3.33 9.11
C SER A 10 6.68 2.80 9.41
N HIS A 11 6.80 1.64 10.08
CA HIS A 11 8.06 0.92 10.30
C HIS A 11 8.16 -0.33 9.41
N TYR A 12 7.48 -0.32 8.26
CA TYR A 12 7.47 -1.43 7.31
C TYR A 12 7.09 -2.76 7.99
N PHE A 13 7.97 -3.77 7.92
CA PHE A 13 7.76 -5.08 8.54
C PHE A 13 8.40 -5.22 9.93
N GLU A 14 9.19 -4.24 10.38
CA GLU A 14 9.98 -4.34 11.62
C GLU A 14 9.08 -4.42 12.87
N ARG A 15 8.13 -3.50 12.98
CA ARG A 15 7.18 -3.42 14.11
C ARG A 15 5.89 -2.70 13.72
N PRO A 16 4.79 -2.84 14.47
CA PRO A 16 3.61 -2.01 14.28
C PRO A 16 3.87 -0.54 14.65
N GLY A 17 3.18 0.38 13.98
CA GLY A 17 3.28 1.82 14.21
C GLY A 17 2.63 2.59 13.08
N GLY A 18 2.11 3.78 13.39
CA GLY A 18 1.50 4.70 12.42
C GLY A 18 2.15 6.07 12.48
N THR A 19 1.84 6.89 11.49
CA THR A 19 2.31 8.28 11.39
C THR A 19 1.15 9.19 10.95
N VAL A 20 1.29 10.49 11.23
CA VAL A 20 0.44 11.58 10.72
C VAL A 20 1.10 12.33 9.55
N ASP A 21 2.38 12.06 9.29
CA ASP A 21 3.10 12.56 8.12
C ASP A 21 2.66 11.76 6.89
N LEU A 22 1.94 12.42 5.97
CA LEU A 22 1.41 11.80 4.76
C LEU A 22 2.51 11.27 3.84
N THR A 23 3.65 11.94 3.74
CA THR A 23 4.77 11.50 2.90
C THR A 23 5.39 10.22 3.46
N ALA A 24 5.58 10.17 4.78
CA ALA A 24 6.07 8.98 5.46
C ALA A 24 5.03 7.83 5.40
N GLU A 25 3.73 8.13 5.51
CA GLU A 25 2.65 7.15 5.38
C GLU A 25 2.62 6.57 3.96
N LEU A 26 2.74 7.41 2.92
CA LEU A 26 2.79 6.96 1.53
C LEU A 26 4.01 6.09 1.24
N SER A 27 5.21 6.53 1.65
CA SER A 27 6.45 5.79 1.39
C SER A 27 6.41 4.39 2.00
N SER A 28 6.06 4.31 3.29
CA SER A 28 5.98 3.03 4.00
C SER A 28 4.83 2.14 3.50
N SER A 29 3.63 2.69 3.32
CA SER A 29 2.47 1.93 2.86
C SER A 29 2.64 1.44 1.43
N GLY A 30 3.17 2.29 0.53
CA GLY A 30 3.45 1.91 -0.85
C GLY A 30 4.45 0.77 -0.93
N HIS A 31 5.57 0.86 -0.20
CA HIS A 31 6.59 -0.19 -0.19
C HIS A 31 6.09 -1.52 0.38
N VAL A 32 5.39 -1.48 1.53
CA VAL A 32 4.81 -2.69 2.13
C VAL A 32 3.75 -3.29 1.21
N PHE A 33 2.87 -2.47 0.62
CA PHE A 33 1.80 -2.95 -0.24
C PHE A 33 2.34 -3.56 -1.53
N GLU A 34 3.34 -2.96 -2.16
CA GLU A 34 4.01 -3.54 -3.33
C GLU A 34 4.64 -4.90 -3.01
N PHE A 35 5.34 -5.02 -1.89
CA PHE A 35 5.89 -6.30 -1.44
C PHE A 35 4.79 -7.35 -1.27
N LEU A 36 3.68 -7.00 -0.62
CA LEU A 36 2.54 -7.91 -0.44
C LEU A 36 1.92 -8.29 -1.78
N ALA A 37 1.75 -7.32 -2.69
CA ALA A 37 1.22 -7.53 -4.02
C ALA A 37 2.10 -8.47 -4.86
N LEU A 38 3.40 -8.59 -4.57
CA LEU A 38 4.31 -9.56 -5.21
C LEU A 38 4.37 -10.90 -4.47
N ALA A 39 4.40 -10.89 -3.14
CA ALA A 39 4.73 -12.07 -2.33
C ALA A 39 3.52 -12.94 -1.97
N LEU A 40 2.34 -12.34 -1.80
CA LEU A 40 1.14 -13.09 -1.39
C LEU A 40 0.67 -14.04 -2.49
N LYS A 41 0.10 -15.17 -2.09
CA LYS A 41 -0.59 -16.09 -3.01
C LYS A 41 -1.93 -15.50 -3.47
N PRO A 42 -2.52 -15.94 -4.60
CA PRO A 42 -3.79 -15.43 -5.09
C PRO A 42 -4.93 -15.45 -4.05
N GLU A 43 -5.00 -16.51 -3.24
CA GLU A 43 -6.03 -16.64 -2.20
C GLU A 43 -5.81 -15.64 -1.06
N GLU A 44 -4.56 -15.33 -0.75
CA GLU A 44 -4.19 -14.35 0.28
C GLU A 44 -4.42 -12.91 -0.20
N LEU A 45 -4.17 -12.63 -1.49
CA LEU A 45 -4.49 -11.34 -2.12
C LEU A 45 -5.99 -11.01 -2.05
N SER A 46 -6.84 -12.03 -1.99
CA SER A 46 -8.29 -11.86 -1.87
C SER A 46 -8.79 -11.58 -0.45
N GLN A 47 -7.91 -11.59 0.56
CA GLN A 47 -8.34 -11.35 1.93
C GLN A 47 -8.81 -9.89 2.10
N PRO A 48 -9.92 -9.66 2.83
CA PRO A 48 -10.50 -8.32 2.96
C PRO A 48 -9.54 -7.23 3.46
N TRP A 49 -8.56 -7.60 4.29
CA TRP A 49 -7.60 -6.63 4.82
C TRP A 49 -6.61 -6.14 3.75
N VAL A 50 -6.32 -6.94 2.71
CA VAL A 50 -5.44 -6.54 1.61
C VAL A 50 -6.17 -5.52 0.73
N GLU A 51 -7.43 -5.78 0.41
CA GLU A 51 -8.29 -4.85 -0.32
C GLU A 51 -8.42 -3.51 0.42
N LEU A 52 -8.68 -3.54 1.74
CA LEU A 52 -8.70 -2.34 2.57
C LEU A 52 -7.37 -1.60 2.57
N ALA A 53 -6.24 -2.29 2.54
CA ALA A 53 -4.93 -1.66 2.44
C ALA A 53 -4.71 -0.99 1.09
N GLY A 54 -5.20 -1.58 0.00
CA GLY A 54 -5.20 -0.98 -1.33
C GLY A 54 -6.06 0.28 -1.39
N VAL A 55 -7.28 0.23 -0.84
CA VAL A 55 -8.18 1.40 -0.74
C VAL A 55 -7.50 2.51 0.07
N ARG A 56 -6.92 2.19 1.23
CA ARG A 56 -6.22 3.17 2.06
C ARG A 56 -5.05 3.82 1.32
N LEU A 57 -4.31 3.05 0.52
CA LEU A 57 -3.21 3.58 -0.27
C LEU A 57 -3.70 4.56 -1.36
N CYS A 58 -4.84 4.27 -2.00
CA CYS A 58 -5.49 5.21 -2.91
C CYS A 58 -5.89 6.51 -2.19
N GLU A 59 -6.49 6.43 -1.00
CA GLU A 59 -6.84 7.63 -0.21
C GLU A 59 -5.62 8.49 0.12
N ILE A 60 -4.48 7.85 0.47
CA ILE A 60 -3.23 8.57 0.75
C ILE A 60 -2.74 9.28 -0.53
N LEU A 61 -2.76 8.59 -1.67
CA LEU A 61 -2.37 9.16 -2.96
C LEU A 61 -3.24 10.38 -3.30
N GLU A 62 -4.55 10.29 -3.13
CA GLU A 62 -5.49 11.40 -3.33
C GLU A 62 -5.23 12.58 -2.38
N ALA A 63 -5.03 12.30 -1.08
CA ALA A 63 -4.72 13.32 -0.09
C ALA A 63 -3.36 14.00 -0.35
N SER A 64 -2.46 13.34 -1.06
CA SER A 64 -1.10 13.79 -1.35
C SER A 64 -0.94 14.53 -2.68
N GLN A 65 -2.03 14.71 -3.46
CA GLN A 65 -1.98 15.29 -4.81
C GLN A 65 -1.29 16.66 -4.92
N GLN A 66 -1.35 17.49 -3.87
CA GLN A 66 -0.75 18.83 -3.85
C GLN A 66 0.61 18.86 -3.11
N ALA A 67 1.09 17.72 -2.62
CA ALA A 67 2.37 17.63 -1.94
C ALA A 67 3.50 17.41 -2.95
N ALA A 68 4.67 17.97 -2.66
CA ALA A 68 5.90 17.60 -3.35
C ALA A 68 6.37 16.25 -2.81
N LEU A 69 5.99 15.18 -3.51
CA LEU A 69 6.25 13.81 -3.07
C LEU A 69 7.56 13.28 -3.65
N ASP A 70 8.20 12.41 -2.87
CA ASP A 70 9.31 11.61 -3.34
C ASP A 70 8.88 10.68 -4.48
N CYS A 71 9.67 10.63 -5.55
CA CYS A 71 9.35 9.82 -6.74
C CYS A 71 9.38 8.32 -6.45
N GLY A 72 10.20 7.87 -5.51
CA GLY A 72 10.25 6.48 -5.07
C GLY A 72 8.98 6.07 -4.32
N ALA A 73 8.52 6.92 -3.40
CA ALA A 73 7.26 6.68 -2.68
C ALA A 73 6.06 6.55 -3.63
N LEU A 74 5.97 7.46 -4.62
CA LEU A 74 4.93 7.41 -5.66
C LEU A 74 5.04 6.15 -6.52
N TYR A 75 6.26 5.78 -6.93
CA TYR A 75 6.50 4.58 -7.72
C TYR A 75 6.00 3.33 -6.99
N HIS A 76 6.42 3.12 -5.75
CA HIS A 76 6.01 1.94 -4.97
C HIS A 76 4.50 1.89 -4.78
N GLY A 77 3.87 3.03 -4.47
CA GLY A 77 2.42 3.11 -4.30
C GLY A 77 1.66 2.69 -5.56
N LEU A 78 1.97 3.33 -6.69
CA LEU A 78 1.27 3.07 -7.96
C LEU A 78 1.59 1.70 -8.55
N ASN A 79 2.86 1.27 -8.50
CA ASN A 79 3.27 -0.03 -9.01
C ASN A 79 2.69 -1.18 -8.17
N GLY A 80 2.66 -1.03 -6.84
CA GLY A 80 1.99 -1.99 -5.96
C GLY A 80 0.50 -2.15 -6.27
N ILE A 81 -0.22 -1.04 -6.45
CA ILE A 81 -1.65 -1.07 -6.87
C ILE A 81 -1.81 -1.76 -8.22
N LYS A 82 -0.97 -1.40 -9.21
CA LYS A 82 -1.00 -2.02 -10.54
C LYS A 82 -0.83 -3.54 -10.46
N ILE A 83 0.22 -4.02 -9.79
CA ILE A 83 0.50 -5.45 -9.63
C ILE A 83 -0.66 -6.15 -8.90
N TYR A 84 -1.20 -5.54 -7.84
CA TYR A 84 -2.35 -6.07 -7.11
C TYR A 84 -3.55 -6.26 -8.05
N LEU A 85 -3.90 -5.23 -8.83
CA LEU A 85 -5.04 -5.28 -9.75
C LEU A 85 -4.84 -6.33 -10.84
N GLU A 86 -3.65 -6.39 -11.46
CA GLU A 86 -3.32 -7.37 -12.50
C GLU A 86 -3.40 -8.80 -11.95
N ARG A 87 -2.84 -9.07 -10.77
CA ARG A 87 -2.86 -10.41 -10.17
C ARG A 87 -4.23 -10.82 -9.65
N ARG A 88 -5.05 -9.86 -9.20
CA ARG A 88 -6.34 -10.12 -8.55
C ARG A 88 -7.50 -10.19 -9.53
N TYR A 89 -7.46 -9.37 -10.58
CA TYR A 89 -8.57 -9.14 -11.51
C TYR A 89 -8.17 -9.22 -12.98
N GLY A 90 -6.88 -9.33 -13.31
CA GLY A 90 -6.45 -9.57 -14.68
C GLY A 90 -6.96 -10.92 -15.18
N SER A 91 -7.66 -10.92 -16.31
CA SER A 91 -8.02 -12.15 -17.03
C SER A 91 -6.75 -12.79 -17.59
N SER A 92 -6.56 -14.09 -17.34
CA SER A 92 -5.59 -14.92 -18.09
C SER A 92 -6.10 -15.24 -19.48
#